data_AF-A0A7Y0S2Q0-F1
#
_entry.id   AF-A0A7Y0S2Q0-F1
#
_cell.length_a   1.000
_cell.length_b   1.000
_cell.length_c   1.000
_cell.angle_alpha   90.00
_cell.angle_beta   90.00
_cell.angle_gamma   90.00
#
_symmetry.space_group_name_H-M   'P 1'
#
loop_
_entity.id
_entity.type
_entity.pdbx_description
1 polymer ?
#
loop_
_entity_poly.entity_id
_entity_poly.type
_entity_poly.pdbx_seq_one_letter_code
_entity_poly.pdbx_strand_id
1 'polypeptide(L)'
;YVSGPGGIAAWMSGIPVVLHEQNAVAGLTNQWLSKIAKKVFQAFPGAFPNAEVVGNPVREDVTQLAAPTERMQERQGPIRILVMGGSQGARILNQTLPDVMSKLGEDYCIRHQAGKGAAEEVNAAYQAKGLVNAEVMEFIDDVAEAYAWADLLV
;
A
#
# COMPACT_ATOMS: atom_id res chain seq x y z
N TYR A 1 -20.98 -3.88 -2.49
CA TYR A 1 -19.89 -4.61 -3.17
C TYR A 1 -20.52 -5.58 -4.18
N VAL A 2 -19.98 -5.68 -5.41
CA VAL A 2 -20.59 -6.48 -6.50
C VAL A 2 -20.53 -8.00 -6.22
N SER A 3 -19.67 -8.44 -5.31
CA SER A 3 -19.51 -9.85 -4.94
C SER A 3 -20.73 -10.47 -4.26
N GLY A 4 -21.57 -9.68 -3.58
CA GLY A 4 -22.75 -10.16 -2.84
C GLY A 4 -23.73 -10.95 -3.72
N PRO A 5 -24.33 -10.30 -4.73
CA PRO A 5 -25.24 -10.97 -5.66
C PRO A 5 -24.60 -12.16 -6.38
N GLY A 6 -23.33 -12.07 -6.79
CA GLY A 6 -22.61 -13.16 -7.45
C GLY A 6 -22.45 -14.39 -6.55
N GLY A 7 -22.07 -14.18 -5.29
CA GLY A 7 -21.95 -15.27 -4.30
C GLY A 7 -23.30 -15.96 -4.02
N ILE A 8 -24.38 -15.19 -3.92
CA ILE A 8 -25.74 -15.74 -3.73
C ILE A 8 -26.17 -16.56 -4.95
N ALA A 9 -25.97 -16.04 -6.16
CA ALA A 9 -26.34 -16.74 -7.39
C ALA A 9 -25.58 -18.07 -7.54
N ALA A 10 -24.28 -18.08 -7.25
CA ALA A 10 -23.47 -19.31 -7.25
C ALA A 10 -24.01 -20.34 -6.25
N TRP A 11 -24.29 -19.92 -5.01
CA TRP A 11 -24.86 -20.79 -3.99
C TRP A 11 -26.23 -21.35 -4.39
N MET A 12 -27.13 -20.52 -4.92
CA MET A 12 -28.45 -20.94 -5.43
C MET A 12 -28.35 -21.91 -6.61
N SER A 13 -27.25 -21.86 -7.35
CA SER A 13 -26.99 -22.76 -8.49
C SER A 13 -26.26 -24.04 -8.09
N GLY A 14 -26.03 -24.27 -6.78
CA GLY A 14 -25.28 -25.41 -6.26
C GLY A 14 -23.77 -25.34 -6.53
N ILE A 15 -23.25 -24.18 -6.93
CA ILE A 15 -21.83 -23.96 -7.21
C ILE A 15 -21.12 -23.57 -5.89
N PRO A 16 -20.02 -24.25 -5.51
CA PRO A 16 -19.29 -23.91 -4.29
C PRO A 16 -18.75 -22.48 -4.29
N VAL A 17 -19.03 -21.73 -3.24
CA VAL A 17 -18.51 -20.37 -3.02
C VAL A 17 -17.28 -20.44 -2.11
N VAL A 18 -16.18 -19.84 -2.53
CA VAL A 18 -14.98 -19.64 -1.71
C VAL A 18 -14.78 -18.14 -1.50
N LEU A 19 -14.51 -17.73 -0.26
CA LEU A 19 -14.27 -16.33 0.09
C LEU A 19 -12.84 -16.12 0.56
N HIS A 20 -12.31 -14.94 0.24
CA HIS A 20 -11.07 -14.42 0.79
C HIS A 20 -11.32 -12.97 1.24
N GLU A 21 -11.05 -12.68 2.51
CA GLU A 21 -11.13 -11.33 3.08
C GLU A 21 -9.74 -10.74 3.23
N GLN A 22 -9.50 -9.62 2.54
CA GLN A 22 -8.19 -8.95 2.49
C GLN A 22 -7.95 -8.07 3.71
N ASN A 23 -9.02 -7.59 4.36
CA ASN A 23 -8.93 -6.62 5.45
C ASN A 23 -8.89 -7.31 6.81
N ALA A 24 -8.39 -6.59 7.82
CA ALA A 24 -8.38 -7.08 9.21
C ALA A 24 -9.79 -7.21 9.82
N VAL A 25 -10.77 -6.46 9.28
CA VAL A 25 -12.17 -6.53 9.68
C VAL A 25 -12.99 -6.95 8.48
N ALA A 26 -13.78 -8.01 8.64
CA ALA A 26 -14.62 -8.51 7.57
C ALA A 26 -15.69 -7.49 7.16
N GLY A 27 -15.76 -7.20 5.87
CA GLY A 27 -16.83 -6.36 5.32
C GLY A 27 -18.20 -7.03 5.45
N LEU A 28 -19.28 -6.24 5.57
CA LEU A 28 -20.65 -6.75 5.78
C LEU A 28 -21.06 -7.81 4.74
N THR A 29 -20.71 -7.60 3.47
CA THR A 29 -20.98 -8.57 2.40
C THR A 29 -20.26 -9.90 2.65
N ASN A 30 -18.99 -9.88 3.03
CA ASN A 30 -18.24 -11.10 3.33
C ASN A 30 -18.73 -11.77 4.61
N GLN A 31 -19.15 -11.00 5.63
CA GLN A 31 -19.80 -11.55 6.81
C GLN A 31 -21.07 -12.34 6.47
N TRP A 32 -21.91 -11.82 5.58
CA TRP A 32 -23.13 -12.52 5.17
C TRP A 32 -22.83 -13.73 4.28
N LEU A 33 -21.98 -13.56 3.26
CA LEU A 33 -21.61 -14.65 2.36
C LEU A 33 -20.87 -15.78 3.08
N SER A 34 -20.14 -15.49 4.16
CA SER A 34 -19.43 -16.52 4.94
C SER A 34 -20.34 -17.63 5.47
N LYS A 35 -21.62 -17.34 5.70
CA LYS A 35 -22.61 -18.31 6.19
C LYS A 35 -23.01 -19.35 5.14
N ILE A 36 -22.82 -19.03 3.86
CA ILE A 36 -23.15 -19.91 2.72
C ILE A 36 -21.91 -20.39 1.97
N ALA A 37 -20.73 -19.85 2.29
CA ALA A 37 -19.47 -20.22 1.67
C ALA A 37 -19.04 -21.64 2.07
N LYS A 38 -18.48 -22.38 1.12
CA LYS A 38 -17.88 -23.69 1.35
C LYS A 38 -16.57 -23.59 2.13
N LYS A 39 -15.81 -22.53 1.89
CA LYS A 39 -14.52 -22.24 2.53
C LYS A 39 -14.33 -20.73 2.63
N VAL A 40 -13.75 -20.28 3.74
CA VAL A 40 -13.41 -18.89 4.00
C VAL A 40 -11.94 -18.82 4.37
N PHE A 41 -11.22 -17.95 3.66
CA PHE A 41 -9.84 -17.57 3.93
C PHE A 41 -9.79 -16.11 4.39
N GLN A 42 -8.79 -15.76 5.18
CA GLN A 42 -8.55 -14.40 5.64
C GLN A 42 -7.08 -14.03 5.52
N ALA A 43 -6.80 -12.76 5.22
CA ALA A 43 -5.44 -12.26 5.14
C ALA A 43 -4.81 -12.08 6.53
N PHE A 44 -5.60 -11.62 7.49
CA PHE A 44 -5.18 -11.35 8.86
C PHE A 44 -6.05 -12.13 9.84
N PRO A 45 -5.51 -12.53 11.00
CA PRO A 45 -6.32 -13.12 12.06
C PRO A 45 -7.33 -12.09 12.58
N GLY A 46 -8.55 -12.57 12.88
CA GLY A 46 -9.58 -11.77 13.56
C GLY A 46 -10.73 -11.29 12.68
N ALA A 47 -10.60 -11.31 11.35
CA ALA A 47 -11.71 -10.98 10.45
C ALA A 47 -12.87 -11.99 10.58
N PHE A 48 -12.53 -13.28 10.76
CA PHE A 48 -13.44 -14.36 11.06
C PHE A 48 -12.88 -15.27 12.18
N PRO A 49 -13.73 -15.80 13.09
CA PRO A 49 -13.26 -16.62 14.21
C PRO A 49 -12.50 -17.89 13.80
N ASN A 50 -12.94 -18.55 12.73
CA ASN A 50 -12.47 -19.90 12.35
C ASN A 50 -12.00 -19.98 10.88
N ALA A 51 -11.67 -18.85 10.25
CA ALA A 51 -11.14 -18.85 8.88
C ALA A 51 -9.63 -19.10 8.87
N GLU A 52 -9.17 -19.78 7.84
CA GLU A 52 -7.74 -20.06 7.63
C GLU A 52 -7.01 -18.77 7.21
N VAL A 53 -5.89 -18.48 7.87
CA VAL A 53 -5.09 -17.28 7.60
C VAL A 53 -4.07 -17.60 6.49
N VAL A 54 -4.21 -16.96 5.34
CA VAL A 54 -3.38 -17.22 4.14
C VAL A 54 -2.64 -15.98 3.63
N GLY A 55 -2.82 -14.83 4.29
CA GLY A 55 -2.25 -13.56 3.84
C GLY A 55 -2.96 -12.96 2.62
N ASN A 56 -2.38 -11.88 2.11
CA ASN A 56 -2.77 -11.28 0.84
C ASN A 56 -1.79 -11.72 -0.25
N PRO A 57 -2.26 -11.99 -1.47
CA PRO A 57 -1.37 -12.16 -2.61
C PRO A 57 -0.52 -10.90 -2.80
N VAL A 58 0.79 -11.08 -2.93
CA VAL A 58 1.75 -10.00 -3.19
C VAL A 58 2.40 -10.26 -4.56
N ARG A 59 2.77 -9.20 -5.28
CA ARG A 59 3.50 -9.34 -6.54
C ARG A 59 4.84 -10.06 -6.29
N GLU A 60 5.22 -10.91 -7.23
CA GLU A 60 6.41 -11.76 -7.10
C GLU A 60 7.69 -10.94 -6.96
N ASP A 61 7.84 -9.87 -7.74
CA ASP A 61 8.96 -8.93 -7.68
C ASP A 61 9.20 -8.35 -6.28
N VAL A 62 8.12 -7.99 -5.55
CA VAL A 62 8.20 -7.51 -4.17
C VAL A 62 8.60 -8.65 -3.21
N THR A 63 8.12 -9.88 -3.43
CA THR A 63 8.49 -11.01 -2.57
C THR A 63 9.94 -11.47 -2.74
N GLN A 64 10.58 -11.11 -3.86
CA GLN A 64 11.97 -11.41 -4.15
C GLN A 64 12.95 -10.36 -3.63
N LEU A 65 12.47 -9.30 -2.98
CA LEU A 65 13.34 -8.30 -2.38
C LEU A 65 14.22 -8.91 -1.28
N ALA A 66 15.50 -8.52 -1.29
CA ALA A 66 16.46 -8.93 -0.27
C ALA A 66 15.95 -8.57 1.14
N ALA A 67 16.27 -9.43 2.11
CA ALA A 67 15.87 -9.22 3.49
C ALA A 67 16.43 -7.89 4.02
N PRO A 68 15.75 -7.21 4.97
CA PRO A 68 16.19 -5.91 5.49
C PRO A 68 17.63 -5.90 5.98
N THR A 69 18.10 -6.98 6.61
CA THR A 69 19.47 -7.12 7.09
C THR A 69 20.52 -7.06 5.99
N GLU A 70 20.22 -7.64 4.82
CA GLU A 70 21.11 -7.62 3.65
C GLU A 70 21.02 -6.27 2.94
N ARG A 71 19.78 -5.81 2.67
CA ARG A 71 19.51 -4.55 1.96
C ARG A 71 20.07 -3.32 2.66
N MET A 72 20.10 -3.34 4.00
CA MET A 72 20.59 -2.24 4.83
C MET A 72 22.06 -2.39 5.24
N GLN A 73 22.71 -3.52 4.96
CA GLN A 73 24.04 -3.85 5.49
C GLN A 73 25.11 -2.79 5.14
N GLU A 74 25.07 -2.26 3.92
CA GLU A 74 26.03 -1.28 3.40
C GLU A 74 25.40 0.10 3.18
N ARG A 75 24.18 0.35 3.70
CA ARG A 75 23.47 1.61 3.51
C ARG A 75 24.18 2.76 4.24
N GLN A 76 24.59 3.79 3.49
CA GLN A 76 25.26 5.00 4.01
C GLN A 76 24.69 6.30 3.42
N GLY A 77 24.82 7.41 4.15
CA GLY A 77 24.33 8.73 3.71
C GLY A 77 22.85 8.96 4.05
N PRO A 78 22.19 9.92 3.37
CA PRO A 78 20.88 10.43 3.77
C PRO A 78 19.78 9.36 3.86
N ILE A 79 18.84 9.49 4.79
CA ILE A 79 17.69 8.57 4.90
C ILE A 79 16.83 8.69 3.64
N ARG A 80 16.55 7.56 2.98
CA ARG A 80 15.69 7.48 1.80
C ARG A 80 14.23 7.29 2.19
N ILE A 81 13.43 8.32 2.00
CA ILE A 81 12.01 8.33 2.39
C ILE A 81 11.16 8.19 1.14
N LEU A 82 10.39 7.11 1.07
CA LEU A 82 9.40 6.89 0.04
C LEU A 82 8.01 7.25 0.58
N VAL A 83 7.30 8.13 -0.10
CA VAL A 83 5.93 8.53 0.23
C VAL A 83 5.00 8.00 -0.86
N MET A 84 4.01 7.18 -0.51
CA MET A 84 3.08 6.58 -1.45
C MET A 84 1.63 6.98 -1.19
N GLY A 85 1.05 7.76 -2.11
CA GLY A 85 -0.36 8.15 -2.06
C GLY A 85 -1.35 7.16 -2.71
N GLY A 86 -0.85 6.11 -3.38
CA GLY A 86 -1.65 5.26 -4.26
C GLY A 86 -1.96 5.95 -5.60
N SER A 87 -2.57 5.25 -6.56
CA SER A 87 -2.72 5.74 -7.94
C SER A 87 -3.43 7.09 -8.10
N GLN A 88 -4.33 7.45 -7.18
CA GLN A 88 -5.01 8.76 -7.18
C GLN A 88 -4.30 9.81 -6.31
N GLY A 89 -3.23 9.43 -5.64
CA GLY A 89 -2.54 10.25 -4.67
C GLY A 89 -3.30 10.35 -3.34
N ALA A 90 -2.56 10.67 -2.29
CA ALA A 90 -3.14 10.97 -0.99
C ALA A 90 -2.97 12.47 -0.74
N ARG A 91 -4.06 13.23 -0.93
CA ARG A 91 -4.05 14.70 -0.76
C ARG A 91 -3.46 15.13 0.59
N ILE A 92 -3.76 14.39 1.66
CA ILE A 92 -3.21 14.67 2.99
C ILE A 92 -1.68 14.56 3.01
N LEU A 93 -1.11 13.57 2.32
CA LEU A 93 0.35 13.42 2.24
C LEU A 93 0.96 14.54 1.39
N ASN A 94 0.36 14.81 0.23
CA ASN A 94 0.77 15.88 -0.69
C ASN A 94 0.88 17.25 0.00
N GLN A 95 -0.04 17.55 0.92
CA GLN A 95 -0.08 18.83 1.63
C GLN A 95 0.78 18.84 2.90
N THR A 96 0.84 17.72 3.62
CA THR A 96 1.46 17.69 4.96
C THR A 96 2.97 17.43 4.90
N LEU A 97 3.43 16.58 3.98
CA LEU A 97 4.82 16.15 3.96
C LEU A 97 5.80 17.30 3.71
N PRO A 98 5.59 18.23 2.75
CA PRO A 98 6.51 19.35 2.55
C PRO A 98 6.78 20.16 3.83
N ASP A 99 5.72 20.43 4.62
CA ASP A 99 5.84 21.13 5.90
C ASP A 99 6.56 20.31 6.97
N VAL A 100 6.25 19.02 7.09
CA VAL A 100 6.88 18.12 8.07
C VAL A 100 8.37 17.98 7.77
N MET A 101 8.70 17.70 6.52
CA MET A 101 10.08 17.46 6.09
C MET A 101 10.95 18.69 6.35
N SER A 102 10.41 19.91 6.10
CA SER A 102 11.16 21.16 6.33
C SER A 102 11.63 21.37 7.79
N LYS A 103 11.09 20.60 8.74
CA LYS A 103 11.44 20.66 10.17
C LYS A 103 12.46 19.59 10.58
N LEU A 104 12.79 18.64 9.71
CA LEU A 104 13.62 17.47 10.03
C LEU A 104 15.10 17.63 9.67
N GLY A 105 15.49 18.77 9.07
CA GLY A 105 16.86 19.03 8.61
C GLY A 105 17.05 18.65 7.13
N GLU A 106 18.26 18.20 6.77
CA GLU A 106 18.64 17.97 5.36
C GLU A 106 19.20 16.56 5.09
N ASP A 107 19.37 15.71 6.11
CA ASP A 107 19.99 14.38 5.98
C ASP A 107 18.98 13.30 5.52
N TYR A 108 18.17 13.65 4.53
CA TYR A 108 17.26 12.74 3.85
C TYR A 108 17.09 13.09 2.37
N CYS A 109 16.59 12.12 1.60
CA CYS A 109 16.05 12.35 0.26
C CYS A 109 14.67 11.70 0.14
N ILE A 110 13.81 12.29 -0.69
CA ILE A 110 12.40 11.91 -0.77
C ILE A 110 12.09 11.44 -2.19
N ARG A 111 11.38 10.33 -2.31
CA ARG A 111 10.56 10.00 -3.49
C ARG A 111 9.09 10.09 -3.09
N HIS A 112 8.33 10.97 -3.71
CA HIS A 112 6.92 11.19 -3.39
C HIS A 112 6.03 10.88 -4.59
N GLN A 113 5.25 9.81 -4.49
CA GLN A 113 4.19 9.48 -5.43
C GLN A 113 2.93 10.30 -5.10
N ALA A 114 2.78 11.43 -5.78
CA ALA A 114 1.75 12.45 -5.52
C ALA A 114 0.39 12.10 -6.12
N GLY A 115 0.33 11.17 -7.08
CA GLY A 115 -0.87 10.85 -7.85
C GLY A 115 -1.03 11.69 -9.12
N LYS A 116 -1.96 11.26 -9.97
CA LYS A 116 -2.22 11.86 -11.28
C LYS A 116 -2.53 13.36 -11.18
N GLY A 117 -1.81 14.18 -11.93
CA GLY A 117 -2.02 15.63 -12.02
C GLY A 117 -1.53 16.44 -10.82
N ALA A 118 -0.91 15.82 -9.81
CA ALA A 118 -0.49 16.49 -8.59
C ALA A 118 1.04 16.67 -8.46
N ALA A 119 1.83 16.05 -9.34
CA ALA A 119 3.29 16.03 -9.20
C ALA A 119 3.93 17.43 -9.24
N GLU A 120 3.51 18.28 -10.19
CA GLU A 120 4.04 19.64 -10.31
C GLU A 120 3.72 20.50 -9.07
N GLU A 121 2.48 20.45 -8.58
CA GLU A 121 2.04 21.20 -7.39
C GLU A 121 2.83 20.77 -6.14
N VAL A 122 2.98 19.46 -5.93
CA VAL A 122 3.68 18.91 -4.77
C VAL A 122 5.18 19.19 -4.84
N ASN A 123 5.77 19.13 -6.03
CA ASN A 123 7.17 19.50 -6.23
C ASN A 123 7.41 20.98 -5.90
N ALA A 124 6.53 21.87 -6.36
CA ALA A 124 6.59 23.29 -6.02
C ALA A 124 6.45 23.53 -4.51
N ALA A 125 5.61 22.75 -3.82
CA ALA A 125 5.46 22.83 -2.37
C ALA A 125 6.75 22.45 -1.62
N TYR A 126 7.48 21.41 -2.05
CA TYR A 126 8.79 21.08 -1.50
C TYR A 126 9.82 22.18 -1.77
N GLN A 127 9.90 22.69 -2.99
CA GLN A 127 10.85 23.74 -3.37
C GLN A 127 10.61 25.04 -2.60
N ALA A 128 9.34 25.41 -2.37
CA ALA A 128 8.98 26.58 -1.56
C ALA A 128 9.45 26.48 -0.10
N LYS A 129 9.78 25.27 0.37
CA LYS A 129 10.35 25.00 1.70
C LYS A 129 11.89 24.85 1.68
N GLY A 130 12.53 25.12 0.54
CA GLY A 130 13.97 24.94 0.36
C GLY A 130 14.39 23.47 0.22
N LEU A 131 13.44 22.54 0.05
CA LEU A 131 13.72 21.12 -0.06
C LEU A 131 13.95 20.75 -1.52
N VAL A 132 15.22 20.70 -1.91
CA VAL A 132 15.64 20.37 -3.28
C VAL A 132 15.90 18.87 -3.51
N ASN A 133 16.01 18.09 -2.42
CA ASN A 133 16.25 16.65 -2.45
C ASN A 133 14.96 15.82 -2.48
N ALA A 134 13.90 16.37 -3.09
CA ALA A 134 12.61 15.69 -3.23
C ALA A 134 12.32 15.42 -4.72
N GLU A 135 12.23 14.14 -5.06
CA GLU A 135 11.79 13.65 -6.35
C GLU A 135 10.28 13.37 -6.27
N VAL A 136 9.49 14.09 -7.06
CA VAL A 136 8.02 13.96 -7.06
C VAL A 136 7.54 13.40 -8.39
N MET A 137 6.68 12.40 -8.35
CA MET A 137 6.16 11.68 -9.50
C MET A 137 4.67 11.40 -9.35
N GLU A 138 3.97 11.27 -10.47
CA GLU A 138 2.54 10.92 -10.44
C GLU A 138 2.33 9.45 -10.05
N PHE A 139 3.18 8.56 -10.58
CA PHE A 139 3.10 7.11 -10.42
C PHE A 139 4.49 6.51 -10.24
N ILE A 140 4.53 5.35 -9.58
CA ILE A 140 5.71 4.50 -9.48
C ILE A 140 5.37 3.22 -10.24
N ASP A 141 6.03 3.03 -11.39
CA ASP A 141 5.81 1.85 -12.23
C ASP A 141 6.45 0.60 -11.60
N ASP A 142 7.68 0.76 -11.10
CA ASP A 142 8.43 -0.29 -10.42
C ASP A 142 8.41 -0.11 -8.91
N VAL A 143 7.38 -0.67 -8.27
CA VAL A 143 7.20 -0.63 -6.81
C VAL A 143 8.29 -1.44 -6.11
N ALA A 144 8.81 -2.50 -6.73
CA ALA A 144 9.87 -3.31 -6.14
C ALA A 144 11.17 -2.52 -6.05
N GLU A 145 11.56 -1.79 -7.10
CA GLU A 145 12.70 -0.87 -7.07
C GLU A 145 12.50 0.22 -6.00
N ALA A 146 11.32 0.83 -5.93
CA ALA A 146 11.05 1.88 -4.96
C ALA A 146 11.17 1.36 -3.51
N TYR A 147 10.66 0.15 -3.23
CA TYR A 147 10.82 -0.52 -1.94
C TYR A 147 12.26 -0.93 -1.65
N ALA A 148 13.00 -1.37 -2.67
CA ALA A 148 14.41 -1.71 -2.52
C ALA A 148 15.23 -0.46 -2.12
N TRP A 149 14.90 0.67 -2.75
CA TRP A 149 15.53 1.96 -2.52
C TRP A 149 15.24 2.53 -1.12
N ALA A 150 14.00 2.42 -0.64
CA ALA A 150 13.53 3.12 0.55
C ALA A 150 14.11 2.59 1.89
N ASP A 151 14.56 3.49 2.75
CA ASP A 151 14.90 3.20 4.14
C ASP A 151 13.64 3.32 5.04
N LEU A 152 12.71 4.21 4.66
CA LEU A 152 11.44 4.45 5.34
C LEU A 152 10.32 4.63 4.30
N LEU A 153 9.14 4.08 4.59
CA LEU A 153 7.92 4.24 3.80
C LEU A 153 6.85 4.99 4.59
N VAL A 154 6.21 5.98 3.95
CA VAL A 154 5.08 6.78 4.45
C VAL A 154 3.86 6.58 3.57
#